data_AF-A0A925T2I2-F1
#
_entry.id   AF-A0A925T2I2-F1
#
_cell.length_a   1.000
_cell.length_b   1.000
_cell.length_c   1.000
_cell.angle_alpha   90.00
_cell.angle_beta   90.00
_cell.angle_gamma   90.00
#
_symmetry.space_group_name_H-M   'P 1'
#
loop_
_entity.id
_entity.type
_entity.pdbx_description
1 polymer ?
#
loop_
_entity_poly.entity_id
_entity_poly.type
_entity_poly.pdbx_seq_one_letter_code
_entity_poly.pdbx_strand_id
1 'polypeptide(L)'
;MNRQLAVHRDRLLSEVGLTADEASKVATLVAADIRFLSSEAKAEIKAASPVSISARIDELLVFQAWMDLAHSLPKHPVIVRAQVVMQNYICFVYLKDACFEVISKQAAPKSVAARCANHLSRGPVRDFRNAFSHANWQYNSTYTGLECWVRQNARNRSGSLKHFVVSQDDLTFWQTLSRAVAYATYLQLGR
;
A
#
# COMPACT_ATOMS: atom_id res chain seq x y z
N MET A 1 3.59 4.25 13.09
CA MET A 1 4.05 3.67 11.80
C MET A 1 5.46 3.07 11.87
N ASN A 2 6.54 3.80 12.21
CA ASN A 2 7.89 3.20 12.26
C ASN A 2 8.00 1.93 13.13
N ARG A 3 7.41 1.93 14.33
CA ARG A 3 7.39 0.73 15.20
C ARG A 3 6.69 -0.48 14.56
N GLN A 4 5.62 -0.24 13.79
CA GLN A 4 4.92 -1.31 13.09
C GLN A 4 5.75 -1.84 11.92
N LEU A 5 6.53 -0.99 11.25
CA LEU A 5 7.43 -1.41 10.18
C LEU A 5 8.71 -2.12 10.68
N ALA A 6 9.11 -1.89 11.94
CA ALA A 6 10.32 -2.48 12.50
C ALA A 6 10.30 -4.02 12.48
N VAL A 7 9.13 -4.65 12.60
CA VAL A 7 8.99 -6.13 12.51
C VAL A 7 9.25 -6.67 11.11
N HIS A 8 9.21 -5.80 10.09
CA HIS A 8 9.45 -6.13 8.68
C HIS A 8 10.82 -5.62 8.20
N ARG A 9 11.76 -5.37 9.11
CA ARG A 9 13.09 -4.82 8.80
C ARG A 9 13.78 -5.57 7.66
N ASP A 10 13.82 -6.89 7.73
CA ASP A 10 14.57 -7.69 6.75
C ASP A 10 13.98 -7.55 5.34
N ARG A 11 12.65 -7.46 5.23
CA ARG A 11 11.95 -7.23 3.96
C ARG A 11 12.15 -5.81 3.43
N LEU A 12 12.21 -4.81 4.32
CA LEU A 12 12.57 -3.44 3.92
C LEU A 12 13.99 -3.36 3.33
N LEU A 13 14.92 -4.16 3.86
CA LEU A 13 16.29 -4.24 3.34
C LEU A 13 16.33 -4.99 2.01
N SER A 14 15.76 -6.20 1.95
CA SER A 14 15.92 -7.10 0.80
C SER A 14 15.00 -6.78 -0.38
N GLU A 15 13.76 -6.37 -0.13
CA GLU A 15 12.75 -6.17 -1.18
C GLU A 15 12.56 -4.71 -1.58
N VAL A 16 12.73 -3.78 -0.64
CA VAL A 16 12.62 -2.33 -0.89
C VAL A 16 13.99 -1.71 -1.14
N GLY A 17 15.07 -2.39 -0.74
CA GLY A 17 16.44 -1.92 -0.91
C GLY A 17 16.79 -0.76 0.01
N LEU A 18 16.24 -0.73 1.23
CA LEU A 18 16.57 0.27 2.25
C LEU A 18 17.84 -0.11 3.02
N THR A 19 18.55 0.89 3.55
CA THR A 19 19.61 0.63 4.54
C THR A 19 19.02 0.29 5.91
N ALA A 20 19.86 -0.28 6.79
CA ALA A 20 19.52 -0.54 8.19
C ALA A 20 19.02 0.71 8.94
N ASP A 21 19.67 1.86 8.70
CA ASP A 21 19.28 3.14 9.28
C ASP A 21 17.93 3.60 8.72
N GLU A 22 17.76 3.58 7.40
CA GLU A 22 16.50 3.98 6.75
C GLU A 22 15.30 3.14 7.20
N ALA A 23 15.48 1.81 7.30
CA ALA A 23 14.43 0.88 7.70
C ALA A 23 13.90 1.13 9.12
N SER A 24 14.69 1.73 10.01
CA SER A 24 14.25 2.09 11.37
C SER A 24 13.32 3.31 11.42
N LYS A 25 13.31 4.13 10.36
CA LYS A 25 12.66 5.45 10.33
C LYS A 25 11.90 5.73 9.03
N VAL A 26 11.42 4.69 8.35
CA VAL A 26 10.75 4.79 7.03
C VAL A 26 9.67 5.86 6.98
N ALA A 27 8.68 5.85 7.87
CA ALA A 27 7.59 6.83 7.83
C ALA A 27 8.09 8.26 8.08
N THR A 28 9.12 8.42 8.92
CA THR A 28 9.76 9.72 9.16
C THR A 28 10.50 10.22 7.92
N LEU A 29 11.24 9.34 7.23
CA LEU A 29 11.97 9.69 6.02
C LEU A 29 11.02 9.97 4.86
N VAL A 30 9.94 9.18 4.70
CA VAL A 30 8.88 9.50 3.73
C VAL A 30 8.30 10.89 4.01
N ALA A 31 7.96 11.21 5.27
CA ALA A 31 7.45 12.54 5.60
C ALA A 31 8.48 13.64 5.27
N ALA A 32 9.77 13.42 5.55
CA ALA A 32 10.83 14.36 5.21
C ALA A 32 10.96 14.54 3.69
N ASP A 33 10.97 13.45 2.92
CA ASP A 33 11.03 13.46 1.45
C ASP A 33 9.87 14.30 0.88
N ILE A 34 8.65 14.09 1.36
CA ILE A 34 7.46 14.86 0.93
C ILE A 34 7.53 16.32 1.37
N ARG A 35 8.02 16.61 2.58
CA ARG A 35 8.15 17.97 3.10
C ARG A 35 9.09 18.81 2.23
N PHE A 36 10.19 18.22 1.76
CA PHE A 36 11.22 18.91 0.98
C PHE A 36 10.99 18.87 -0.53
N LEU A 37 9.87 18.32 -1.00
CA LEU A 37 9.44 18.49 -2.39
C LEU A 37 9.25 19.97 -2.74
N SER A 38 9.50 20.29 -4.01
CA SER A 38 9.18 21.61 -4.57
C SER A 38 7.67 21.87 -4.52
N SER A 39 7.30 23.15 -4.63
CA SER A 39 5.90 23.56 -4.64
C SER A 39 5.14 22.96 -5.83
N GLU A 40 5.79 22.85 -6.98
CA GLU A 40 5.27 22.26 -8.21
C GLU A 40 4.98 20.77 -8.03
N ALA A 41 5.95 20.01 -7.52
CA ALA A 41 5.77 18.58 -7.24
C ALA A 41 4.64 18.33 -6.22
N LYS A 42 4.52 19.17 -5.18
CA LYS A 42 3.41 19.10 -4.22
C LYS A 42 2.07 19.41 -4.88
N ALA A 43 2.02 20.41 -5.77
CA ALA A 43 0.82 20.75 -6.52
C ALA A 43 0.39 19.59 -7.44
N GLU A 44 1.32 18.94 -8.13
CA GLU A 44 1.05 17.76 -8.95
C GLU A 44 0.50 16.58 -8.13
N ILE A 45 1.05 16.33 -6.94
CA ILE A 45 0.51 15.29 -6.03
C ILE A 45 -0.91 15.66 -5.59
N LYS A 46 -1.16 16.92 -5.23
CA LYS A 46 -2.49 17.40 -4.84
C LYS A 46 -3.51 17.32 -5.99
N ALA A 47 -3.06 17.53 -7.23
CA ALA A 47 -3.90 17.49 -8.43
C ALA A 47 -4.07 16.08 -9.04
N ALA A 48 -3.34 15.08 -8.55
CA ALA A 48 -3.39 13.71 -9.08
C ALA A 48 -4.76 13.03 -8.90
N SER A 49 -5.62 13.58 -8.05
CA SER A 49 -6.97 13.09 -7.81
C SER A 49 -7.96 14.23 -7.68
N PRO A 50 -9.23 14.07 -8.13
CA PRO A 50 -10.28 15.04 -7.84
C PRO A 50 -10.66 15.09 -6.36
N VAL A 51 -10.23 14.12 -5.55
CA VAL A 51 -10.51 14.07 -4.11
C VAL A 51 -9.43 14.83 -3.36
N SER A 52 -9.83 15.78 -2.52
CA SER A 52 -8.91 16.62 -1.74
C SER A 52 -8.07 15.81 -0.76
N ILE A 53 -6.89 16.33 -0.40
CA ILE A 53 -6.02 15.71 0.61
C ILE A 53 -6.73 15.57 1.97
N SER A 54 -7.56 16.56 2.37
CA SER A 54 -8.33 16.46 3.61
C SER A 54 -9.29 15.27 3.61
N ALA A 55 -10.06 15.10 2.52
CA ALA A 55 -10.97 13.97 2.39
C ALA A 55 -10.23 12.62 2.36
N ARG A 56 -9.01 12.57 1.79
CA ARG A 56 -8.15 11.37 1.86
C ARG A 56 -7.70 11.07 3.29
N ILE A 57 -7.35 12.10 4.06
CA ILE A 57 -6.97 11.94 5.48
C ILE A 57 -8.18 11.42 6.27
N ASP A 58 -9.35 12.00 6.09
CA ASP A 58 -10.58 11.58 6.78
C ASP A 58 -10.89 10.11 6.51
N GLU A 59 -10.85 9.68 5.25
CA GLU A 59 -11.07 8.28 4.87
C GLU A 59 -10.05 7.33 5.52
N LEU A 60 -8.77 7.73 5.56
CA LEU A 60 -7.75 6.93 6.23
C LEU A 60 -7.97 6.87 7.75
N LEU A 61 -8.37 7.97 8.39
CA LEU A 61 -8.70 7.97 9.82
C LEU A 61 -9.89 7.05 10.13
N VAL A 62 -10.94 7.08 9.32
CA VAL A 62 -12.08 6.16 9.44
C VAL A 62 -11.64 4.72 9.22
N PHE A 63 -10.83 4.46 8.20
CA PHE A 63 -10.24 3.14 7.97
C PHE A 63 -9.42 2.66 9.18
N GLN A 64 -8.60 3.51 9.79
CA GLN A 64 -7.86 3.17 11.01
C GLN A 64 -8.80 2.79 12.14
N ALA A 65 -9.81 3.62 12.40
CA ALA A 65 -10.80 3.38 13.44
C ALA A 65 -11.57 2.06 13.21
N TRP A 66 -11.94 1.76 11.97
CA TRP A 66 -12.53 0.49 11.60
C TRP A 66 -11.59 -0.69 11.90
N MET A 67 -10.32 -0.58 11.54
CA MET A 67 -9.35 -1.64 11.81
C MET A 67 -9.17 -1.87 13.32
N ASP A 68 -9.12 -0.79 14.10
CA ASP A 68 -8.99 -0.88 15.56
C ASP A 68 -10.25 -1.51 16.18
N LEU A 69 -11.45 -1.12 15.71
CA LEU A 69 -12.70 -1.73 16.11
C LEU A 69 -12.73 -3.24 15.78
N ALA A 70 -12.46 -3.61 14.52
CA ALA A 70 -12.47 -4.99 14.07
C ALA A 70 -11.50 -5.89 14.86
N HIS A 71 -10.33 -5.37 15.24
CA HIS A 71 -9.36 -6.10 16.07
C HIS A 71 -9.79 -6.24 17.54
N SER A 72 -10.57 -5.31 18.07
CA SER A 72 -11.07 -5.36 19.46
C SER A 72 -12.23 -6.34 19.64
N LEU A 73 -12.94 -6.69 18.56
CA LEU A 73 -14.00 -7.66 18.57
C LEU A 73 -13.46 -9.10 18.64
N PRO A 74 -14.20 -10.05 19.23
CA PRO A 74 -13.85 -11.46 19.16
C PRO A 74 -13.67 -11.91 17.70
N LYS A 75 -12.67 -12.75 17.46
CA LYS A 75 -12.37 -13.24 16.10
C LYS A 75 -13.57 -14.03 15.56
N HIS A 76 -14.30 -13.39 14.64
CA HIS A 76 -15.40 -13.99 13.91
C HIS A 76 -15.08 -14.04 12.41
N PRO A 77 -15.24 -15.19 11.72
CA PRO A 77 -14.85 -15.32 10.31
C PRO A 77 -15.43 -14.26 9.39
N VAL A 78 -16.69 -13.84 9.62
CA VAL A 78 -17.34 -12.79 8.82
C VAL A 78 -16.63 -11.44 8.99
N ILE A 79 -16.26 -11.09 10.21
CA ILE A 79 -15.56 -9.83 10.51
C ILE A 79 -14.17 -9.85 9.88
N VAL A 80 -13.43 -10.94 10.07
CA VAL A 80 -12.08 -11.11 9.50
C VAL A 80 -12.11 -11.00 7.98
N ARG A 81 -13.08 -11.67 7.31
CA ARG A 81 -13.19 -11.60 5.84
C ARG A 81 -13.52 -10.20 5.35
N ALA A 82 -14.44 -9.50 6.01
CA ALA A 82 -14.77 -8.11 5.68
C ALA A 82 -13.56 -7.18 5.89
N GLN A 83 -12.83 -7.39 6.98
CA GLN A 83 -11.62 -6.65 7.32
C GLN A 83 -10.53 -6.81 6.25
N VAL A 84 -10.23 -8.04 5.83
CA VAL A 84 -9.25 -8.32 4.78
C VAL A 84 -9.64 -7.65 3.46
N VAL A 85 -10.92 -7.69 3.09
CA VAL A 85 -11.40 -7.06 1.85
C VAL A 85 -11.20 -5.54 1.90
N MET A 86 -11.64 -4.88 2.98
CA MET A 86 -11.46 -3.44 3.14
C MET A 86 -9.99 -3.05 3.18
N GLN A 87 -9.18 -3.79 3.94
CA GLN A 87 -7.76 -3.52 4.06
C GLN A 87 -7.04 -3.62 2.71
N ASN A 88 -7.33 -4.66 1.92
CA ASN A 88 -6.73 -4.84 0.60
C ASN A 88 -7.22 -3.78 -0.39
N TYR A 89 -8.51 -3.44 -0.36
CA TYR A 89 -9.05 -2.37 -1.20
C TYR A 89 -8.36 -1.03 -0.90
N ILE A 90 -8.31 -0.61 0.37
CA ILE A 90 -7.68 0.65 0.76
C ILE A 90 -6.18 0.63 0.41
N CYS A 91 -5.46 -0.42 0.84
CA CYS A 91 -4.00 -0.47 0.71
C CYS A 91 -3.50 -0.57 -0.74
N PHE A 92 -4.28 -1.17 -1.65
CA PHE A 92 -3.77 -1.51 -2.99
C PHE A 92 -4.58 -0.94 -4.14
N VAL A 93 -5.89 -0.76 -3.98
CA VAL A 93 -6.75 -0.23 -5.06
C VAL A 93 -6.90 1.27 -4.89
N TYR A 94 -7.40 1.71 -3.73
CA TYR A 94 -7.69 3.11 -3.43
C TYR A 94 -6.43 4.00 -3.45
N LEU A 95 -5.34 3.54 -2.82
CA LEU A 95 -4.10 4.33 -2.66
C LEU A 95 -3.15 4.28 -3.85
N LYS A 96 -3.34 3.38 -4.82
CA LYS A 96 -2.39 3.19 -5.91
C LYS A 96 -2.16 4.47 -6.71
N ASP A 97 -3.18 4.92 -7.43
CA ASP A 97 -3.05 6.09 -8.32
C ASP A 97 -3.04 7.39 -7.51
N ALA A 98 -3.85 7.43 -6.45
CA ALA A 98 -4.01 8.61 -5.60
C ALA A 98 -2.79 8.92 -4.72
N CYS A 99 -1.87 7.97 -4.53
CA CYS A 99 -0.73 8.12 -3.64
C CYS A 99 0.56 7.58 -4.27
N PHE A 100 0.67 6.25 -4.45
CA PHE A 100 1.96 5.63 -4.73
C PHE A 100 2.48 5.92 -6.13
N GLU A 101 1.62 5.89 -7.14
CA GLU A 101 2.06 6.12 -8.51
C GLU A 101 2.58 7.56 -8.69
N VAL A 102 1.89 8.55 -8.13
CA VAL A 102 2.33 9.95 -8.21
C VAL A 102 3.59 10.21 -7.37
N ILE A 103 3.69 9.67 -6.15
CA ILE A 103 4.92 9.79 -5.33
C ILE A 103 6.10 9.18 -6.07
N SER A 104 5.93 8.02 -6.71
CA SER A 104 7.03 7.35 -7.42
C SER A 104 7.61 8.18 -8.57
N LYS A 105 6.82 9.11 -9.12
CA LYS A 105 7.20 10.02 -10.20
C LYS A 105 7.79 11.34 -9.67
N GLN A 106 7.23 11.86 -8.57
CA GLN A 106 7.54 13.19 -8.04
C GLN A 106 8.64 13.20 -6.98
N ALA A 107 8.77 12.11 -6.21
CA ALA A 107 9.80 12.01 -5.19
C ALA A 107 11.20 11.97 -5.80
N ALA A 108 12.17 12.55 -5.09
CA ALA A 108 13.56 12.53 -5.52
C ALA A 108 14.02 11.09 -5.84
N PRO A 109 14.73 10.85 -6.95
CA PRO A 109 15.17 9.51 -7.31
C PRO A 109 15.94 8.85 -6.16
N LYS A 110 15.66 7.57 -5.91
CA LYS A 110 16.26 6.76 -4.82
C LYS A 110 15.96 7.24 -3.38
N SER A 111 15.15 8.28 -3.19
CA SER A 111 14.61 8.62 -1.87
C SER A 111 13.81 7.45 -1.27
N VAL A 112 13.58 7.47 0.04
CA VAL A 112 12.81 6.41 0.71
C VAL A 112 11.37 6.42 0.20
N ALA A 113 10.76 7.61 0.06
CA ALA A 113 9.44 7.75 -0.55
C ALA A 113 9.38 7.14 -1.95
N ALA A 114 10.35 7.44 -2.83
CA ALA A 114 10.39 6.88 -4.19
C ALA A 114 10.54 5.35 -4.18
N ARG A 115 11.44 4.79 -3.36
CA ARG A 115 11.65 3.33 -3.29
C ARG A 115 10.42 2.59 -2.74
N CYS A 116 9.84 3.07 -1.64
CA CYS A 116 8.64 2.47 -1.07
C CYS A 116 7.44 2.55 -2.04
N ALA A 117 7.21 3.71 -2.65
CA ALA A 117 6.12 3.91 -3.60
C ALA A 117 6.29 3.06 -4.88
N ASN A 118 7.52 2.91 -5.38
CA ASN A 118 7.81 2.02 -6.49
C ASN A 118 7.56 0.56 -6.13
N HIS A 119 7.98 0.10 -4.95
CA HIS A 119 7.70 -1.26 -4.49
C HIS A 119 6.19 -1.53 -4.43
N LEU A 120 5.41 -0.59 -3.87
CA LEU A 120 3.95 -0.70 -3.76
C LEU A 120 3.19 -0.60 -5.10
N SER A 121 3.83 -0.10 -6.16
CA SER A 121 3.16 0.14 -7.46
C SER A 121 3.52 -0.86 -8.55
N ARG A 122 4.56 -1.69 -8.33
CA ARG A 122 5.19 -2.55 -9.35
C ARG A 122 5.27 -4.01 -8.90
N GLY A 123 5.75 -4.87 -9.81
CA GLY A 123 6.10 -6.26 -9.49
C GLY A 123 4.93 -7.06 -8.89
N PRO A 124 5.19 -7.89 -7.85
CA PRO A 124 4.18 -8.72 -7.20
C PRO A 124 2.99 -7.93 -6.63
N VAL A 125 3.22 -6.74 -6.04
CA VAL A 125 2.14 -5.92 -5.48
C VAL A 125 1.20 -5.42 -6.58
N ARG A 126 1.75 -5.07 -7.74
CA ARG A 126 0.95 -4.70 -8.92
C ARG A 126 0.10 -5.87 -9.43
N ASP A 127 0.70 -7.06 -9.51
CA ASP A 127 0.00 -8.27 -9.95
C ASP A 127 -1.13 -8.64 -8.97
N PHE A 128 -0.85 -8.58 -7.66
CA PHE A 128 -1.84 -8.78 -6.61
C PHE A 128 -3.01 -7.79 -6.71
N ARG A 129 -2.71 -6.49 -6.79
CA ARG A 129 -3.74 -5.46 -6.95
C ARG A 129 -4.63 -5.73 -8.16
N ASN A 130 -4.03 -6.04 -9.31
CA ASN A 130 -4.79 -6.30 -10.54
C ASN A 130 -5.70 -7.53 -10.38
N ALA A 131 -5.22 -8.59 -9.73
CA ALA A 131 -6.06 -9.74 -9.40
C ALA A 131 -7.22 -9.33 -8.47
N PHE A 132 -6.91 -8.57 -7.41
CA PHE A 132 -7.86 -8.13 -6.40
C PHE A 132 -8.97 -7.23 -6.97
N SER A 133 -8.59 -6.20 -7.75
CA SER A 133 -9.52 -5.23 -8.36
C SER A 133 -10.45 -5.84 -9.41
N HIS A 134 -10.10 -7.00 -9.95
CA HIS A 134 -10.89 -7.73 -10.94
C HIS A 134 -11.58 -8.97 -10.37
N ALA A 135 -11.64 -9.10 -9.04
CA ALA A 135 -12.24 -10.24 -8.35
C ALA A 135 -11.65 -11.61 -8.75
N ASN A 136 -10.40 -11.63 -9.21
CA ASN A 136 -9.67 -12.84 -9.59
C ASN A 136 -8.85 -13.37 -8.41
N TRP A 137 -9.50 -13.63 -7.28
CA TRP A 137 -8.85 -14.12 -6.09
C TRP A 137 -9.80 -14.92 -5.20
N GLN A 138 -9.24 -15.81 -4.39
CA GLN A 138 -9.95 -16.51 -3.31
C GLN A 138 -9.00 -16.78 -2.14
N TYR A 139 -9.55 -17.13 -0.98
CA TYR A 139 -8.75 -17.69 0.10
C TYR A 139 -8.20 -19.06 -0.32
N ASN A 140 -6.95 -19.36 0.04
CA ASN A 140 -6.44 -20.72 -0.11
C ASN A 140 -7.16 -21.69 0.84
N SER A 141 -6.98 -23.00 0.64
CA SER A 141 -7.68 -24.05 1.40
C SER A 141 -7.41 -24.03 2.91
N THR A 142 -6.28 -23.44 3.34
CA THR A 142 -5.86 -23.33 4.73
C THR A 142 -6.11 -21.95 5.35
N TYR A 143 -6.70 -21.00 4.62
CA TYR A 143 -6.92 -19.62 5.03
C TYR A 143 -5.64 -18.88 5.50
N THR A 144 -4.47 -19.28 5.00
CA THR A 144 -3.17 -18.65 5.30
C THR A 144 -2.72 -17.62 4.26
N GLY A 145 -3.54 -17.38 3.23
CA GLY A 145 -3.24 -16.46 2.15
C GLY A 145 -4.33 -16.45 1.09
N LEU A 146 -4.01 -15.81 -0.04
CA LEU A 146 -4.89 -15.67 -1.20
C LEU A 146 -4.29 -16.34 -2.43
N GLU A 147 -5.10 -17.13 -3.11
CA GLU A 147 -4.84 -17.56 -4.49
C GLU A 147 -5.32 -16.46 -5.43
N CYS A 148 -4.47 -16.09 -6.39
CA CYS A 148 -4.70 -14.95 -7.27
C CYS A 148 -4.44 -15.33 -8.73
N TRP A 149 -5.20 -14.72 -9.63
CA TRP A 149 -5.03 -14.87 -11.08
C TRP A 149 -4.91 -13.51 -11.74
N VAL A 150 -3.82 -13.31 -12.49
CA VAL A 150 -3.58 -12.09 -13.26
C VAL A 150 -3.36 -12.43 -14.72
N ARG A 151 -3.87 -11.59 -15.63
CA ARG A 151 -3.62 -11.75 -17.06
C ARG A 151 -2.14 -11.52 -17.37
N GLN A 152 -1.53 -12.45 -18.11
CA GLN A 152 -0.14 -12.27 -18.57
C GLN A 152 0.00 -11.07 -19.51
N ASN A 153 -1.04 -10.79 -20.31
CA ASN A 153 -1.14 -9.61 -21.15
C ASN A 153 -2.44 -8.85 -20.85
N ALA A 154 -2.32 -7.65 -20.26
CA ALA A 154 -3.45 -6.81 -19.92
C ALA A 154 -4.30 -6.37 -21.13
N ARG A 155 -3.73 -6.37 -22.35
CA ARG A 155 -4.44 -6.01 -23.59
C ARG A 155 -5.25 -7.17 -24.18
N ASN A 156 -5.01 -8.41 -23.72
CA ASN A 156 -5.71 -9.59 -24.24
C ASN A 156 -6.72 -10.13 -23.22
N ARG A 157 -8.01 -9.81 -23.43
CA ARG A 157 -9.12 -10.25 -22.57
C ARG A 157 -9.42 -11.76 -22.65
N SER A 158 -8.94 -12.45 -23.68
CA SER A 158 -9.01 -13.92 -23.80
C SER A 158 -7.68 -14.61 -23.48
N GLY A 159 -6.66 -13.86 -23.03
CA GLY A 159 -5.34 -14.39 -22.74
C GLY A 159 -5.28 -15.27 -21.48
N SER A 160 -4.20 -16.05 -21.39
CA SER A 160 -3.88 -16.91 -20.25
C SER A 160 -3.77 -16.13 -18.94
N LEU A 161 -4.26 -16.76 -17.87
CA LEU A 161 -4.10 -16.29 -16.50
C LEU A 161 -2.86 -16.94 -15.89
N LYS A 162 -2.02 -16.12 -15.26
CA LYS A 162 -0.95 -16.55 -14.37
C LYS A 162 -1.55 -16.70 -12.97
N HIS A 163 -1.49 -17.92 -12.42
CA HIS A 163 -1.80 -18.20 -11.03
C HIS A 163 -0.59 -17.88 -10.13
N PHE A 164 -0.83 -17.33 -8.95
CA PHE A 164 0.16 -17.13 -7.90
C PHE A 164 -0.52 -17.04 -6.53
N VAL A 165 0.26 -17.27 -5.47
CA VAL A 165 -0.22 -17.20 -4.09
C VAL A 165 0.41 -16.00 -3.41
N VAL A 166 -0.39 -15.29 -2.61
CA VAL A 166 0.07 -14.23 -1.71
C VAL A 166 -0.14 -14.70 -0.28
N SER A 167 0.94 -14.79 0.49
CA SER A 167 0.86 -15.24 1.87
C SER A 167 0.30 -14.16 2.79
N GLN A 168 -0.18 -14.55 3.98
CA GLN A 168 -0.54 -13.58 5.02
C GLN A 168 0.64 -12.69 5.43
N ASP A 169 1.88 -13.20 5.39
CA ASP A 169 3.08 -12.40 5.69
C ASP A 169 3.30 -11.30 4.63
N ASP A 170 3.17 -11.65 3.34
CA ASP A 170 3.20 -10.69 2.23
C ASP A 170 2.16 -9.59 2.38
N LEU A 171 0.90 -9.98 2.64
CA LEU A 171 -0.17 -9.02 2.85
C LEU A 171 0.15 -8.09 4.03
N THR A 172 0.58 -8.66 5.15
CA THR A 172 0.87 -7.88 6.37
C THR A 172 1.98 -6.86 6.12
N PHE A 173 3.06 -7.27 5.45
CA PHE A 173 4.15 -6.37 5.10
C PHE A 173 3.68 -5.25 4.15
N TRP A 174 3.06 -5.61 3.03
CA TRP A 174 2.65 -4.65 2.01
C TRP A 174 1.60 -3.66 2.54
N GLN A 175 0.64 -4.14 3.36
CA GLN A 175 -0.38 -3.29 3.98
C GLN A 175 0.23 -2.32 5.00
N THR A 176 1.20 -2.79 5.81
CA THR A 176 1.88 -1.94 6.80
C THR A 176 2.71 -0.86 6.10
N LEU A 177 3.43 -1.22 5.03
CA LEU A 177 4.18 -0.27 4.21
C LEU A 177 3.26 0.73 3.51
N SER A 178 2.18 0.25 2.90
CA SER A 178 1.16 1.08 2.23
C SER A 178 0.60 2.16 3.15
N ARG A 179 0.15 1.77 4.35
CA ARG A 179 -0.35 2.71 5.37
C ARG A 179 0.73 3.70 5.78
N ALA A 180 1.93 3.24 6.10
CA ALA A 180 3.00 4.11 6.56
C ALA A 180 3.35 5.20 5.53
N VAL A 181 3.43 4.83 4.25
CA VAL A 181 3.67 5.78 3.15
C VAL A 181 2.50 6.75 3.03
N ALA A 182 1.26 6.25 2.93
CA ALA A 182 0.09 7.09 2.71
C ALA A 182 -0.15 8.10 3.85
N TYR A 183 -0.08 7.68 5.11
CA TYR A 183 -0.22 8.59 6.26
C TYR A 183 0.89 9.64 6.27
N ALA A 184 2.15 9.23 6.09
CA ALA A 184 3.27 10.16 6.08
C ALA A 184 3.14 11.20 4.98
N THR A 185 2.69 10.80 3.78
CA THR A 185 2.47 11.70 2.66
C THR A 185 1.32 12.67 2.91
N TYR A 186 0.12 12.16 3.19
CA TYR A 186 -1.06 13.04 3.26
C TYR A 186 -1.02 13.97 4.47
N LEU A 187 -0.55 13.51 5.62
CA LEU A 187 -0.36 14.40 6.78
C LEU A 187 0.66 15.50 6.51
N GLN A 188 1.64 15.27 5.63
CA GLN A 188 2.62 16.29 5.26
C GLN A 188 2.10 17.27 4.20
N LEU A 189 1.18 16.84 3.33
CA LEU A 189 0.56 17.69 2.30
C LEU A 189 -0.67 18.46 2.78
N GLY A 190 -1.32 17.96 3.83
CA GLY A 190 -2.48 18.59 4.48
C GLY A 190 -2.11 19.65 5.52
N ARG A 191 -0.83 19.81 5.82
CA ARG A 191 -0.26 20.96 6.55
C ARG A 191 0.08 22.07 5.56
#